data_AF-A0A7L7VYS1-F1
#
_entry.id   AF-A0A7L7VYS1-F1
#
_cell.length_a   1.000
_cell.length_b   1.000
_cell.length_c   1.000
_cell.angle_alpha   90.00
_cell.angle_beta   90.00
_cell.angle_gamma   90.00
#
_symmetry.space_group_name_H-M   'P 1'
#
loop_
_entity.id
_entity.type
_entity.pdbx_description
1 polymer ?
#
loop_
_entity_poly.entity_id
_entity_poly.type
_entity_poly.pdbx_seq_one_letter_code
_entity_poly.pdbx_strand_id
1 'polypeptide(L)'
;MTETTTLPCAVCRKPLERSDGDPNVPYGANIFITHGHYGSTAFDAVFGGEHLELLICTECMTTMRENAAIHRVLKATEATPEQTFIWGSPEDPNEDNPWNKQRLRNDFAMEDFFAQTPGMTEDWAKLIYDACQVVSRDGKVFDPASIPAPAVANA
;
A
#
# COMPACT_ATOMS: atom_id res chain seq x y z
N MET A 1 -30.14 17.98 -16.05
CA MET A 1 -28.81 18.62 -16.02
C MET A 1 -27.85 17.53 -15.57
N THR A 2 -27.06 16.97 -16.48
CA THR A 2 -26.05 15.96 -16.13
C THR A 2 -24.88 16.71 -15.52
N GLU A 3 -24.86 16.78 -14.20
CA GLU A 3 -23.78 17.36 -13.42
C GLU A 3 -22.54 16.49 -13.66
N THR A 4 -21.71 16.86 -14.64
CA THR A 4 -20.35 16.32 -14.79
C THR A 4 -19.55 16.78 -13.58
N THR A 5 -19.71 16.06 -12.48
CA THR A 5 -19.05 16.29 -11.21
C THR A 5 -17.58 15.90 -11.38
N THR A 6 -16.78 16.84 -11.85
CA THR A 6 -15.31 16.70 -11.86
C THR A 6 -14.84 16.55 -10.42
N LEU A 7 -13.95 15.60 -10.19
CA LEU A 7 -13.33 15.40 -8.88
C LEU A 7 -12.28 16.51 -8.67
N PRO A 8 -12.39 17.42 -7.69
CA PRO A 8 -11.45 18.53 -7.57
C PRO A 8 -10.17 18.13 -6.81
N CYS A 9 -9.03 18.69 -7.21
CA CYS A 9 -7.83 18.62 -6.38
C CYS A 9 -8.04 19.40 -5.07
N ALA A 10 -7.78 18.79 -3.92
CA ALA A 10 -7.93 19.39 -2.59
C ALA A 10 -7.02 20.60 -2.36
N VAL A 11 -5.92 20.73 -3.13
CA VAL A 11 -4.92 21.79 -2.97
C VAL A 11 -5.19 22.96 -3.90
N CYS A 12 -5.21 22.71 -5.22
CA CYS A 12 -5.33 23.76 -6.22
C CYS A 12 -6.74 23.93 -6.80
N ARG A 13 -7.69 23.05 -6.44
CA ARG A 13 -9.07 23.01 -6.95
C ARG A 13 -9.21 22.76 -8.45
N LYS A 14 -8.12 22.41 -9.15
CA LYS A 14 -8.15 21.99 -10.56
C LYS A 14 -9.10 20.79 -10.71
N PRO A 15 -10.02 20.79 -11.69
CA PRO A 15 -10.86 19.64 -11.96
C PRO A 15 -9.99 18.48 -12.46
N LEU A 16 -10.22 17.29 -11.91
CA LEU A 16 -9.55 16.05 -12.27
C LEU A 16 -10.46 15.24 -13.18
N GLU A 17 -9.86 14.71 -14.23
CA GLU A 17 -10.48 13.73 -15.11
C GLU A 17 -10.61 12.40 -14.36
N ARG A 18 -11.67 11.64 -14.67
CA ARG A 18 -11.88 10.32 -14.08
C ARG A 18 -11.19 9.26 -14.96
N SER A 19 -10.74 8.18 -14.36
CA SER A 19 -10.23 7.02 -15.09
C SER A 19 -11.37 6.34 -15.86
N ASP A 20 -11.09 5.90 -17.09
CA ASP A 20 -12.09 5.25 -17.97
C ASP A 20 -12.70 3.97 -17.37
N GLY A 21 -12.00 3.34 -16.42
CA GLY A 21 -12.44 2.09 -15.77
C GLY A 21 -13.09 2.25 -14.40
N ASP A 22 -12.94 3.40 -13.74
CA ASP A 22 -13.53 3.66 -12.43
C ASP A 22 -13.85 5.16 -12.28
N PRO A 23 -15.14 5.53 -12.22
CA PRO A 23 -15.55 6.92 -12.11
C PRO A 23 -15.16 7.59 -10.79
N ASN A 24 -14.68 6.84 -9.79
CA ASN A 24 -14.22 7.37 -8.51
C ASN A 24 -12.69 7.53 -8.45
N VAL A 25 -11.97 7.01 -9.44
CA VAL A 25 -10.51 7.11 -9.51
C VAL A 25 -10.13 8.26 -10.43
N PRO A 26 -9.43 9.29 -9.93
CA PRO A 26 -8.98 10.37 -10.79
C PRO A 26 -7.76 9.94 -11.64
N TYR A 27 -7.71 10.38 -12.88
CA TYR A 27 -6.52 10.32 -13.71
C TYR A 27 -5.56 11.45 -13.32
N GLY A 28 -4.26 11.14 -13.19
CA GLY A 28 -3.23 12.14 -12.84
C GLY A 28 -3.33 12.71 -11.41
N ALA A 29 -3.85 11.92 -10.47
CA ALA A 29 -3.92 12.27 -9.06
C ALA A 29 -3.83 11.03 -8.16
N ASN A 30 -3.57 11.26 -6.88
CA ASN A 30 -3.55 10.23 -5.84
C ASN A 30 -4.74 10.43 -4.88
N ILE A 31 -5.29 9.31 -4.40
CA ILE A 31 -6.33 9.28 -3.37
C ILE A 31 -5.65 9.09 -2.01
N PHE A 32 -5.89 10.02 -1.09
CA PHE A 32 -5.42 9.94 0.29
C PHE A 32 -6.62 9.69 1.20
N ILE A 33 -6.54 8.63 1.98
CA ILE A 33 -7.59 8.22 2.90
C ILE A 33 -7.10 8.42 4.33
N THR A 34 -7.85 9.16 5.13
CA THR A 34 -7.61 9.27 6.57
C THR A 34 -8.83 8.79 7.35
N HIS A 35 -8.58 8.03 8.40
CA HIS A 35 -9.61 7.52 9.32
C HIS A 35 -9.69 8.37 10.60
N GLY A 36 -9.07 9.56 10.58
CA GLY A 36 -8.88 10.38 11.77
C GLY A 36 -7.74 9.86 12.65
N HIS A 37 -7.32 10.69 13.59
CA HIS A 37 -6.33 10.37 14.61
C HIS A 37 -6.73 11.13 15.87
N TYR A 38 -6.63 10.51 17.05
CA TYR A 38 -6.86 11.18 18.34
C TYR A 38 -6.01 12.47 18.38
N GLY A 39 -6.66 13.64 18.25
CA GLY A 39 -6.00 14.95 18.19
C GLY A 39 -6.47 15.89 17.05
N SER A 40 -7.14 15.38 16.02
CA SER A 40 -7.81 16.23 15.01
C SER A 40 -9.11 16.79 15.58
N THR A 41 -9.29 18.12 15.54
CA THR A 41 -10.56 18.77 15.94
C THR A 41 -11.57 18.88 14.80
N ALA A 42 -11.17 18.58 13.56
CA ALA A 42 -11.99 18.76 12.37
C ALA A 42 -12.70 17.46 11.92
N PHE A 43 -12.09 16.31 12.18
CA PHE A 43 -12.64 15.00 11.86
C PHE A 43 -12.03 13.94 12.78
N ASP A 44 -12.89 13.18 13.46
CA ASP A 44 -12.58 12.06 14.34
C ASP A 44 -13.68 11.00 14.16
N ALA A 45 -13.33 9.83 13.63
CA ALA A 45 -14.30 8.78 13.30
C ALA A 45 -14.68 8.00 14.58
N VAL A 46 -15.61 8.54 15.38
CA VAL A 46 -15.96 8.06 16.73
C VAL A 46 -16.53 6.62 16.75
N PHE A 47 -17.23 6.19 15.70
CA PHE A 47 -17.95 4.91 15.69
C PHE A 47 -17.48 3.91 14.61
N GLY A 48 -16.36 4.20 13.95
CA GLY A 48 -15.81 3.37 12.87
C GLY A 48 -16.65 3.41 11.58
N GLY A 49 -16.03 3.05 10.46
CA GLY A 49 -16.69 2.96 9.15
C GLY A 49 -16.75 4.26 8.33
N GLU A 50 -16.29 5.38 8.87
CA GLU A 50 -16.14 6.64 8.15
C GLU A 50 -14.67 6.96 7.88
N HIS A 51 -14.40 7.55 6.71
CA HIS A 51 -13.09 8.06 6.33
C HIS A 51 -13.25 9.33 5.49
N LEU A 52 -12.21 10.16 5.47
CA LEU A 52 -12.12 11.27 4.52
C LEU A 52 -11.22 10.87 3.36
N GLU A 53 -11.65 11.23 2.15
CA GLU A 53 -10.87 11.09 0.93
C GLU A 53 -10.44 12.46 0.43
N LEU A 54 -9.14 12.59 0.15
CA LEU A 54 -8.55 13.78 -0.45
C LEU A 54 -7.91 13.38 -1.78
N LEU A 55 -8.25 14.10 -2.84
CA LEU A 55 -7.67 13.90 -4.15
C LEU A 55 -6.62 14.98 -4.39
N ILE A 56 -5.37 14.60 -4.64
CA ILE A 56 -4.28 15.56 -4.87
C ILE A 56 -3.66 15.27 -6.24
N CYS A 57 -3.68 16.27 -7.13
CA CYS A 57 -3.11 16.13 -8.47
C CYS A 57 -1.60 15.95 -8.42
N THR A 58 -1.04 15.33 -9.46
CA THR A 58 0.41 15.11 -9.59
C THR A 58 1.20 16.40 -9.47
N GLU A 59 0.75 17.51 -10.07
CA GLU A 59 1.43 18.81 -9.97
C GLU A 59 1.57 19.28 -8.52
N CYS A 60 0.48 19.24 -7.73
CA CYS A 60 0.53 19.61 -6.32
C CYS A 60 1.36 18.64 -5.49
N MET A 61 1.31 17.34 -5.79
CA MET A 61 2.20 16.34 -5.18
C MET A 61 3.67 16.65 -5.45
N THR A 62 4.01 17.02 -6.68
CA THR A 62 5.36 17.42 -7.07
C THR A 62 5.80 18.67 -6.31
N THR A 63 4.95 19.69 -6.21
CA THR A 63 5.27 20.89 -5.42
C THR A 63 5.44 20.58 -3.94
N MET A 64 4.58 19.73 -3.35
CA MET A 64 4.74 19.30 -1.96
C MET A 64 6.04 18.53 -1.74
N ARG A 65 6.40 17.66 -2.68
CA ARG A 65 7.67 16.94 -2.70
C ARG A 65 8.86 17.90 -2.73
N GLU A 66 8.85 18.87 -3.65
CA GLU A 66 9.89 19.91 -3.77
C GLU A 66 10.00 20.79 -2.52
N ASN A 67 8.89 21.03 -1.83
CA ASN A 67 8.85 21.77 -0.56
C ASN A 67 9.12 20.90 0.67
N ALA A 68 9.58 19.66 0.49
CA ALA A 68 9.84 18.70 1.57
C ALA A 68 8.65 18.41 2.50
N ALA A 69 7.43 18.58 2.01
CA ALA A 69 6.20 18.41 2.80
C ALA A 69 5.70 16.96 2.86
N ILE A 70 6.27 16.06 2.05
CA ILE A 70 5.88 14.65 1.99
C ILE A 70 7.01 13.81 2.60
N HIS A 71 6.71 13.14 3.70
CA HIS A 71 7.63 12.21 4.33
C HIS A 71 7.28 10.77 3.94
N ARG A 72 8.30 10.01 3.55
CA ARG A 72 8.22 8.57 3.37
C ARG A 72 8.81 7.90 4.61
N VAL A 73 7.97 7.21 5.37
CA VAL A 73 8.40 6.46 6.57
C VAL A 73 8.49 4.98 6.24
N LEU A 74 9.68 4.42 6.40
CA LEU A 74 9.95 3.00 6.27
C LEU A 74 10.02 2.39 7.66
N LYS A 75 9.05 1.54 7.99
CA LYS A 75 8.92 0.93 9.32
C LYS A 75 10.13 0.06 9.65
N ALA A 76 10.51 0.07 10.93
CA ALA A 76 11.57 -0.79 11.44
C ALA A 76 11.28 -2.28 11.20
N THR A 77 12.36 -3.04 11.04
CA THR A 77 12.40 -4.51 11.05
C THR A 77 13.44 -4.97 12.07
N GLU A 78 13.64 -6.27 12.23
CA GLU A 78 14.74 -6.80 13.05
C GLU A 78 16.12 -6.40 12.50
N ALA A 79 16.26 -6.28 11.17
CA ALA A 79 17.53 -6.04 10.51
C ALA A 79 17.80 -4.56 10.19
N THR A 80 16.77 -3.70 10.22
CA THR A 80 16.90 -2.29 9.79
C THR A 80 16.03 -1.40 10.67
N PRO A 81 16.58 -0.31 11.26
CA PRO A 81 15.80 0.62 12.05
C PRO A 81 14.76 1.37 11.21
N GLU A 82 13.79 2.01 11.86
CA GLU A 82 12.84 2.91 11.17
C GLU A 82 13.61 4.04 10.48
N GLN A 83 13.23 4.34 9.25
CA GLN A 83 13.84 5.41 8.46
C GLN A 83 12.76 6.36 7.99
N THR A 84 13.05 7.66 8.03
CA THR A 84 12.17 8.70 7.50
C THR A 84 12.96 9.51 6.50
N PHE A 85 12.39 9.67 5.30
CA PHE A 85 12.96 10.46 4.22
C PHE A 85 11.97 11.52 3.80
N ILE A 86 12.47 12.62 3.26
CA ILE A 86 11.66 13.50 2.43
C ILE A 86 11.52 12.82 1.07
N TRP A 87 10.30 12.58 0.62
CA TRP A 87 10.08 11.87 -0.64
C TRP A 87 10.75 12.64 -1.81
N GLY A 88 11.52 11.94 -2.63
CA GLY A 88 12.25 12.49 -3.77
C GLY A 88 13.39 13.46 -3.45
N SER A 89 13.84 13.54 -2.19
CA SER A 89 15.06 14.28 -1.86
C SER A 89 16.32 13.53 -2.31
N PRO A 90 17.49 14.18 -2.41
CA PRO A 90 18.75 13.51 -2.74
C PRO A 90 19.15 12.40 -1.75
N GLU A 91 18.66 12.49 -0.52
CA GLU A 91 18.82 11.48 0.53
C GLU A 91 17.77 10.38 0.46
N ASP A 92 16.68 10.56 -0.29
CA ASP A 92 15.73 9.48 -0.61
C ASP A 92 16.43 8.51 -1.56
N PRO A 93 16.61 7.25 -1.18
CA PRO A 93 17.30 6.28 -2.03
C PRO A 93 16.60 6.16 -3.40
N ASN A 94 17.38 6.40 -4.47
CA ASN A 94 16.93 6.20 -5.86
C ASN A 94 16.68 4.73 -6.21
N GLU A 95 17.23 3.80 -5.41
CA GLU A 95 17.00 2.37 -5.57
C GLU A 95 15.62 1.97 -5.06
N ASP A 96 15.05 0.93 -5.67
CA ASP A 96 13.81 0.34 -5.18
C ASP A 96 14.00 -0.02 -3.72
N ASN A 97 13.08 0.44 -2.88
CA ASN A 97 13.20 0.37 -1.44
C ASN A 97 13.56 -1.09 -1.05
N PRO A 98 14.53 -1.33 -0.15
CA PRO A 98 14.99 -2.69 0.15
C PRO A 98 13.86 -3.62 0.60
N TRP A 99 12.79 -3.07 1.19
CA TRP A 99 11.54 -3.77 1.49
C TRP A 99 10.69 -4.10 0.25
N ASN A 100 10.65 -3.25 -0.78
CA ASN A 100 10.04 -3.59 -2.07
C ASN A 100 10.76 -4.76 -2.74
N LYS A 101 12.09 -4.73 -2.75
CA LYS A 101 12.90 -5.82 -3.30
C LYS A 101 12.64 -7.14 -2.54
N GLN A 102 12.50 -7.07 -1.22
CA GLN A 102 12.19 -8.24 -0.39
C GLN A 102 10.75 -8.74 -0.61
N ARG A 103 9.77 -7.84 -0.69
CA ARG A 103 8.38 -8.17 -1.04
C ARG A 103 8.31 -8.86 -2.40
N LEU A 104 8.91 -8.27 -3.43
CA LEU A 104 8.96 -8.84 -4.78
C LEU A 104 9.62 -10.23 -4.81
N ARG A 105 10.71 -10.43 -4.06
CA ARG A 105 11.33 -11.76 -3.92
C ARG A 105 10.38 -12.79 -3.33
N ASN A 106 9.64 -12.40 -2.30
CA ASN A 106 8.68 -13.28 -1.65
C ASN A 106 7.45 -13.52 -2.55
N ASP A 107 6.99 -12.51 -3.29
CA ASP A 107 5.91 -12.63 -4.28
C ASP A 107 6.30 -13.65 -5.37
N PHE A 108 7.53 -13.58 -5.91
CA PHE A 108 8.01 -14.57 -6.88
C PHE A 108 8.14 -15.98 -6.29
N ALA A 109 8.66 -16.12 -5.07
CA ALA A 109 8.75 -17.41 -4.40
C ALA A 109 7.37 -18.05 -4.20
N MET A 110 6.35 -17.23 -3.91
CA MET A 110 4.95 -17.65 -3.78
C MET A 110 4.35 -18.11 -5.11
N GLU A 111 4.53 -17.33 -6.18
CA GLU A 111 4.05 -17.65 -7.52
C GLU A 111 4.63 -19.00 -8.02
N ASP A 112 5.94 -19.17 -7.88
CA ASP A 112 6.65 -20.40 -8.26
C ASP A 112 6.13 -21.61 -7.46
N PHE A 113 5.95 -21.45 -6.15
CA PHE A 113 5.47 -22.53 -5.29
C PHE A 113 4.03 -22.94 -5.62
N PHE A 114 3.14 -21.99 -5.84
CA PHE A 114 1.74 -22.27 -6.19
C PHE A 114 1.61 -22.91 -7.56
N ALA A 115 2.40 -22.50 -8.54
CA ALA A 115 2.43 -23.14 -9.86
C ALA A 115 2.88 -24.62 -9.78
N GLN A 116 3.75 -24.95 -8.81
CA GLN A 116 4.31 -26.29 -8.64
C GLN A 116 3.55 -27.18 -7.66
N THR A 117 2.48 -26.68 -7.01
CA THR A 117 1.75 -27.41 -5.97
C THR A 117 0.34 -27.79 -6.42
N PRO A 118 0.12 -29.02 -6.94
CA PRO A 118 -1.20 -29.48 -7.33
C PRO A 118 -2.14 -29.60 -6.12
N GLY A 119 -3.41 -29.23 -6.30
CA GLY A 119 -4.42 -29.37 -5.25
C GLY A 119 -4.39 -28.28 -4.17
N MET A 120 -3.75 -27.13 -4.45
CA MET A 120 -3.78 -25.96 -3.59
C MET A 120 -5.22 -25.51 -3.31
N THR A 121 -5.61 -25.46 -2.04
CA THR A 121 -6.92 -24.94 -1.61
C THR A 121 -6.81 -23.45 -1.28
N GLU A 122 -7.94 -22.73 -1.33
CA GLU A 122 -7.98 -21.30 -0.99
C GLU A 122 -7.53 -21.04 0.45
N ASP A 123 -7.98 -21.87 1.41
CA ASP A 123 -7.59 -21.77 2.82
C ASP A 123 -6.08 -21.98 3.02
N TRP A 124 -5.48 -22.94 2.29
CA TRP A 124 -4.06 -23.20 2.39
C TRP A 124 -3.24 -22.07 1.75
N ALA A 125 -3.67 -21.58 0.58
CA ALA A 125 -3.05 -20.42 -0.06
C ALA A 125 -3.09 -19.19 0.85
N LYS A 126 -4.23 -18.95 1.52
CA LYS A 126 -4.38 -17.87 2.50
C LYS A 126 -3.42 -18.02 3.69
N LEU A 127 -3.31 -19.22 4.26
CA LEU A 127 -2.39 -19.49 5.37
C LEU A 127 -0.93 -19.17 4.98
N ILE A 128 -0.50 -19.61 3.79
CA ILE A 128 0.85 -19.35 3.29
C ILE A 128 1.04 -17.85 3.04
N TYR A 129 0.05 -17.17 2.46
CA TYR A 129 0.12 -15.73 2.21
C TYR A 129 0.23 -14.93 3.52
N ASP A 130 -0.57 -15.28 4.53
CA ASP A 130 -0.51 -14.64 5.85
C ASP A 130 0.87 -14.85 6.50
N ALA A 131 1.44 -16.05 6.40
CA ALA A 131 2.80 -16.32 6.89
C ALA A 131 3.88 -15.55 6.11
N CYS A 132 3.75 -15.46 4.79
CA CYS A 132 4.63 -14.67 3.92
C CYS A 132 4.63 -13.19 4.33
N GLN A 133 3.46 -12.62 4.64
CA GLN A 133 3.35 -11.24 5.11
C GLN A 133 4.08 -11.01 6.43
N VAL A 134 3.98 -11.95 7.38
CA VAL A 134 4.72 -11.88 8.65
C VAL A 134 6.23 -11.91 8.41
N VAL A 135 6.72 -12.87 7.63
CA VAL A 135 8.16 -13.03 7.34
C VAL A 135 8.70 -11.83 6.54
N SER A 136 7.91 -11.29 5.62
CA SER A 136 8.25 -10.08 4.87
C SER A 136 8.39 -8.85 5.77
N ARG A 137 7.51 -8.70 6.77
CA ARG A 137 7.60 -7.63 7.77
C ARG A 137 8.86 -7.76 8.63
N ASP A 138 9.35 -8.97 8.84
CA ASP A 138 10.61 -9.22 9.54
C ASP A 138 11.85 -9.00 8.66
N GLY A 139 11.66 -8.63 7.38
CA GLY A 139 12.74 -8.42 6.42
C GLY A 139 13.41 -9.72 5.95
N LYS A 140 12.71 -10.85 6.06
CA LYS A 140 13.25 -12.18 5.73
C LYS A 140 12.71 -12.68 4.38
N VAL A 141 13.49 -13.54 3.74
CA VAL A 141 13.03 -14.29 2.56
C VAL A 141 12.09 -15.38 3.04
N PHE A 142 10.87 -15.38 2.49
CA PHE A 142 9.88 -16.38 2.81
C PHE A 142 10.15 -17.67 2.02
N ASP A 143 10.11 -18.80 2.72
CA ASP A 143 10.12 -20.13 2.13
C ASP A 143 8.73 -20.78 2.31
N PRO A 144 7.91 -20.85 1.25
CA PRO A 144 6.57 -21.43 1.32
C PRO A 144 6.57 -22.90 1.77
N ALA A 145 7.64 -23.65 1.49
CA ALA A 145 7.75 -25.06 1.86
C ALA A 145 7.93 -25.27 3.37
N SER A 146 8.25 -24.21 4.13
CA SER A 146 8.36 -24.26 5.59
C SER A 146 7.01 -24.34 6.31
N ILE A 147 5.90 -24.02 5.62
CA ILE A 147 4.55 -24.08 6.17
C ILE A 147 4.02 -25.51 6.04
N PRO A 148 3.73 -26.21 7.16
CA PRO A 148 3.19 -27.56 7.10
C PRO A 148 1.82 -27.55 6.42
N ALA A 149 1.63 -28.46 5.46
CA ALA A 149 0.34 -28.64 4.83
C ALA A 149 -0.73 -28.95 5.90
N PRO A 150 -1.93 -28.36 5.80
CA PRO A 150 -3.01 -28.69 6.72
C PRO A 150 -3.26 -30.19 6.67
N ALA A 151 -3.44 -30.81 7.84
CA ALA A 151 -3.74 -32.23 7.92
C ALA A 151 -5.00 -32.48 7.07
N VAL A 152 -4.85 -33.31 6.04
CA VAL A 152 -5.99 -33.74 5.24
C VAL A 152 -6.92 -34.44 6.21
N ALA A 153 -8.07 -33.83 6.50
CA ALA A 153 -9.11 -34.49 7.26
C ALA A 153 -9.58 -35.66 6.39
N ASN A 154 -9.04 -36.85 6.66
CA ASN A 154 -9.53 -38.09 6.07
C ASN A 154 -10.99 -38.23 6.54
N ALA A 155 -11.92 -37.87 5.65
CA ALA A 155 -13.35 -38.17 5.78
C ALA A 155 -13.61 -39.62 5.38
#